data_AF-A0A368JTD3-F1
#
_entry.id   AF-A0A368JTD3-F1
#
_cell.length_a   1.000
_cell.length_b   1.000
_cell.length_c   1.000
_cell.angle_alpha   90.00
_cell.angle_beta   90.00
_cell.angle_gamma   90.00
#
_symmetry.space_group_name_H-M   'P 1'
#
loop_
_entity.id
_entity.type
_entity.pdbx_description
1 polymer ?
#
loop_
_entity_poly.entity_id
_entity_poly.type
_entity_poly.pdbx_seq_one_letter_code
_entity_poly.pdbx_strand_id
1 'polypeptide(L)'
;MKRTFTRVASASLGVVFLTGLFGSCSRPDHRPDNCLAVSSLIEGCPNGFTLFAEIVKATGNATPSTGTPLVIAPGDIMSGEDGCYYKGNLIEPFENNSSLRITTAIHWQQYKCADTSR
;
A
#
# COMPACT_ATOMS: atom_id res chain seq x y z
N MET A 1 51.18 58.70 -5.08
CA MET A 1 51.10 57.24 -5.33
C MET A 1 49.91 56.70 -4.52
N LYS A 2 48.76 56.47 -5.15
CA LYS A 2 48.16 55.18 -5.60
C LYS A 2 47.53 54.31 -4.47
N ARG A 3 46.19 54.34 -4.47
CA ARG A 3 45.17 53.31 -4.09
C ARG A 3 45.00 53.05 -2.58
N THR A 4 43.78 52.98 -2.03
CA THR A 4 42.89 51.82 -2.25
C THR A 4 41.41 52.10 -1.88
N PHE A 5 40.55 51.92 -2.89
CA PHE A 5 39.18 51.36 -2.95
C PHE A 5 38.24 51.35 -1.72
N THR A 6 37.18 52.17 -1.85
CA THR A 6 35.73 51.87 -1.81
C THR A 6 35.31 50.41 -1.55
N ARG A 7 34.44 50.15 -0.55
CA ARG A 7 32.97 49.99 -0.71
C ARG A 7 32.36 49.47 0.60
N VAL A 8 31.51 50.28 1.21
CA VAL A 8 30.60 49.91 2.30
C VAL A 8 29.51 49.01 1.68
N ALA A 9 29.58 47.71 1.92
CA ALA A 9 28.56 46.76 1.47
C ALA A 9 28.55 45.56 2.43
N SER A 10 28.20 45.80 3.68
CA SER A 10 28.01 44.76 4.69
C SER A 10 26.76 45.02 5.53
N ALA A 11 25.73 45.56 4.89
CA ALA A 11 24.37 45.55 5.41
C ALA A 11 23.52 44.72 4.43
N SER A 12 22.65 43.85 4.97
CA SER A 12 21.51 43.19 4.29
C SER A 12 21.69 41.87 3.54
N LEU A 13 22.69 41.03 3.85
CA LEU A 13 22.72 39.62 3.36
C LEU A 13 22.52 38.55 4.46
N GLY A 14 22.13 38.95 5.68
CA GLY A 14 21.97 38.02 6.81
C GLY A 14 20.52 37.59 7.11
N VAL A 15 19.51 38.13 6.43
CA VAL A 15 18.09 37.98 6.82
C VAL A 15 17.20 37.44 5.68
N VAL A 16 17.78 36.69 4.73
CA VAL A 16 17.02 35.95 3.70
C VAL A 16 17.48 34.49 3.61
N PHE A 17 17.93 33.92 4.74
CA PHE A 17 18.25 32.50 4.86
C PHE A 17 17.48 31.82 6.00
N LEU A 18 16.31 32.36 6.34
CA LEU A 18 15.47 31.89 7.46
C LEU A 18 14.03 31.53 7.08
N THR A 19 13.70 31.48 5.78
CA THR A 19 12.34 31.06 5.30
C THR A 19 12.35 29.93 4.28
N GLY A 20 13.50 29.35 3.94
CA GLY A 20 13.61 28.23 2.99
C GLY A 20 13.59 26.83 3.61
N LEU A 21 13.62 26.70 4.95
CA LEU A 21 13.75 25.40 5.63
C LEU A 21 12.42 24.79 6.11
N PHE A 22 11.30 25.31 5.61
CA PHE A 22 9.97 24.69 5.74
C PHE A 22 9.37 24.53 4.34
N GLY A 23 10.09 23.82 3.48
CA GLY A 23 9.70 23.64 2.09
C GLY A 23 10.00 22.22 1.64
N SER A 24 8.99 21.36 1.77
CA SER A 24 8.91 20.05 1.12
C SER A 24 9.81 18.98 1.75
N CYS A 25 9.32 18.36 2.84
CA CYS A 25 9.38 16.90 2.84
C CYS A 25 8.69 16.49 1.55
N SER A 26 9.47 16.09 0.54
CA SER A 26 8.96 15.40 -0.62
C SER A 26 8.24 14.16 -0.08
N ARG A 27 6.95 14.29 0.24
CA ARG A 27 6.05 13.16 0.17
C ARG A 27 6.28 12.63 -1.24
N PRO A 28 6.66 11.35 -1.41
CA PRO A 28 6.60 10.75 -2.72
C PRO A 28 5.15 10.90 -3.19
N ASP A 29 4.92 11.88 -4.06
CA ASP A 29 3.58 12.41 -4.37
C ASP A 29 2.73 11.40 -5.14
N HIS A 30 3.35 10.38 -5.72
CA HIS A 30 2.64 9.25 -6.29
C HIS A 30 3.45 8.00 -6.00
N ARG A 31 3.18 7.36 -4.85
CA ARG A 31 3.46 5.93 -4.78
C ARG A 31 2.52 5.27 -5.80
N PRO A 32 3.01 4.39 -6.69
CA PRO A 32 2.10 3.61 -7.53
C PRO A 32 1.04 3.02 -6.61
N ASP A 33 -0.22 3.09 -7.01
CA ASP A 33 -1.32 2.59 -6.21
C ASP A 33 -1.07 1.10 -5.97
N ASN A 34 -0.47 0.78 -4.82
CA ASN A 34 -0.05 -0.57 -4.44
C ASN A 34 -1.25 -1.52 -4.45
N CYS A 35 -2.47 -0.96 -4.48
CA CYS A 35 -3.73 -1.66 -4.42
C CYS A 35 -4.39 -1.83 -5.77
N LEU A 36 -3.86 -1.27 -6.84
CA LEU A 36 -4.50 -1.35 -8.16
C LEU A 36 -4.69 -2.81 -8.59
N ALA A 37 -3.69 -3.68 -8.39
CA ALA A 37 -3.81 -5.10 -8.67
C ALA A 37 -4.85 -5.81 -7.79
N VAL A 38 -4.97 -5.43 -6.50
CA VAL A 38 -5.97 -5.97 -5.58
C VAL A 38 -7.37 -5.52 -5.98
N SER A 39 -7.54 -4.22 -6.26
CA SER A 39 -8.80 -3.62 -6.69
C SER A 39 -9.27 -4.23 -8.02
N SER A 40 -8.40 -4.36 -9.00
CA SER A 40 -8.73 -5.02 -10.28
C SER A 40 -9.12 -6.48 -10.09
N LEU A 41 -8.47 -7.20 -9.17
CA LEU A 41 -8.84 -8.58 -8.86
C LEU A 41 -10.22 -8.67 -8.19
N ILE A 42 -10.53 -7.76 -7.27
CA ILE A 42 -11.83 -7.66 -6.61
C ILE A 42 -12.93 -7.35 -7.63
N GLU A 43 -12.70 -6.37 -8.51
CA GLU A 43 -13.63 -6.01 -9.59
C GLU A 43 -13.86 -7.17 -10.58
N GLY A 44 -12.81 -7.95 -10.86
CA GLY A 44 -12.88 -9.16 -11.68
C GLY A 44 -13.60 -10.33 -11.02
N CYS A 45 -13.93 -10.23 -9.73
CA CYS A 45 -14.53 -11.31 -8.96
C CYS A 45 -15.88 -10.91 -8.31
N PRO A 46 -16.95 -10.74 -9.10
CA PRO A 46 -18.21 -10.17 -8.63
C PRO A 46 -18.97 -11.03 -7.61
N ASN A 47 -18.73 -12.35 -7.60
CA ASN A 47 -19.35 -13.28 -6.66
C ASN A 47 -18.60 -13.39 -5.32
N GLY A 48 -17.53 -12.61 -5.14
CA GLY A 48 -16.66 -12.66 -3.98
C GLY A 48 -15.67 -13.84 -4.02
N PHE A 49 -14.91 -13.97 -2.94
CA PHE A 49 -13.78 -14.88 -2.85
C PHE A 49 -14.06 -16.01 -1.87
N THR A 50 -13.92 -17.26 -2.31
CA THR A 50 -14.08 -18.43 -1.45
C THR A 50 -12.73 -18.77 -0.82
N LEU A 51 -12.70 -18.83 0.51
CA LEU A 51 -11.56 -19.33 1.26
C LEU A 51 -11.31 -20.79 0.87
N PHE A 52 -10.08 -21.15 0.53
CA PHE A 52 -9.74 -22.53 0.17
C PHE A 52 -8.62 -23.13 1.04
N ALA A 53 -7.75 -22.28 1.61
CA ALA A 53 -6.70 -22.73 2.51
C ALA A 53 -6.40 -21.69 3.59
N GLU A 54 -6.18 -22.18 4.80
CA GLU A 54 -5.62 -21.40 5.90
C GLU A 54 -4.32 -22.04 6.35
N ILE A 55 -3.24 -21.28 6.33
CA ILE A 55 -1.90 -21.75 6.70
C ILE A 55 -1.48 -21.07 7.99
N VAL A 56 -1.25 -21.85 9.04
CA VAL A 56 -0.75 -21.35 10.33
C VAL A 56 0.69 -20.87 10.15
N LYS A 57 0.96 -19.58 10.43
CA LYS A 57 2.30 -19.01 10.22
C LYS A 57 3.39 -19.68 11.03
N ALA A 58 3.07 -20.05 12.27
CA ALA A 58 4.03 -20.61 13.20
C ALA A 58 4.51 -22.03 12.82
N THR A 59 3.63 -22.83 12.20
CA THR A 59 3.89 -24.25 11.92
C THR A 59 3.95 -24.57 10.44
N GLY A 60 3.44 -23.69 9.58
CA GLY A 60 3.25 -23.94 8.15
C GLY A 60 2.12 -24.93 7.84
N ASN A 61 1.36 -25.37 8.84
CA ASN A 61 0.28 -26.33 8.63
C ASN A 61 -0.85 -25.69 7.84
N ALA A 62 -1.15 -26.28 6.68
CA ALA A 62 -2.28 -25.91 5.86
C ALA A 62 -3.52 -26.71 6.28
N THR A 63 -4.61 -26.01 6.51
CA THR A 63 -5.94 -26.59 6.69
C THR A 63 -6.78 -26.20 5.49
N PRO A 64 -7.38 -27.17 4.76
CA PRO A 64 -8.39 -26.84 3.77
C PRO A 64 -9.57 -26.21 4.50
N SER A 65 -10.02 -25.07 4.01
CA SER A 65 -11.12 -24.33 4.60
C SER A 65 -12.16 -24.10 3.51
N THR A 66 -13.43 -24.26 3.86
CA THR A 66 -14.56 -23.97 2.96
C THR A 66 -15.55 -23.15 3.76
N GLY A 67 -16.10 -22.09 3.16
CA GLY A 67 -16.92 -21.14 3.88
C GLY A 67 -17.72 -20.25 2.94
N THR A 68 -18.50 -19.34 3.54
CA THR A 68 -19.24 -18.32 2.82
C THR A 68 -18.28 -17.44 2.00
N PRO A 69 -18.62 -17.08 0.75
CA PRO A 69 -17.79 -16.18 -0.04
C PRO A 69 -17.53 -14.86 0.70
N LEU A 70 -16.27 -14.47 0.76
CA LEU A 70 -15.82 -13.16 1.22
C LEU A 70 -16.04 -12.15 0.09
N VAL A 71 -17.09 -11.33 0.22
CA VAL A 71 -17.31 -10.20 -0.68
C VAL A 71 -16.53 -9.00 -0.11
N ILE A 72 -15.67 -8.41 -0.94
CA ILE A 72 -14.88 -7.23 -0.61
C ILE A 72 -15.29 -6.15 -1.60
N ALA A 73 -15.65 -4.95 -1.12
CA ALA A 73 -15.83 -3.82 -2.02
C ALA A 73 -14.47 -3.13 -2.25
N PRO A 74 -14.18 -2.57 -3.45
CA PRO A 74 -12.95 -1.81 -3.67
C PRO A 74 -12.73 -0.67 -2.65
N GLY A 75 -13.81 -0.04 -2.18
CA GLY A 75 -13.76 1.01 -1.14
C GLY A 75 -13.38 0.51 0.26
N ASP A 76 -13.38 -0.81 0.51
CA ASP A 76 -12.94 -1.40 1.78
C ASP A 76 -11.41 -1.57 1.86
N ILE A 77 -10.71 -1.32 0.76
CA ILE A 77 -9.26 -1.45 0.66
C ILE A 77 -8.60 -0.11 0.96
N MET A 78 -7.64 -0.13 1.89
CA MET A 78 -6.82 1.02 2.23
C MET A 78 -5.39 0.80 1.75
N SER A 79 -4.81 1.81 1.09
CA SER A 79 -3.39 1.82 0.79
C SER A 79 -2.57 2.25 2.03
N GLY A 80 -1.44 1.60 2.24
CA GLY A 80 -0.50 1.91 3.32
C GLY A 80 0.96 1.74 2.89
N GLU A 81 1.86 1.91 3.85
CA GLU A 81 3.31 1.89 3.60
C GLU A 81 3.83 0.50 3.20
N ASP A 82 3.23 -0.60 3.66
CA ASP A 82 3.72 -1.94 3.28
C ASP A 82 2.86 -2.63 2.22
N GLY A 83 1.80 -1.98 1.75
CA GLY A 83 0.90 -2.54 0.73
C GLY A 83 -0.54 -2.12 0.94
N CYS A 84 -1.45 -3.07 0.78
CA CYS A 84 -2.89 -2.85 0.84
C CYS A 84 -3.48 -3.57 2.02
N TYR A 85 -4.53 -2.99 2.60
CA TYR A 85 -5.12 -3.49 3.82
C TYR A 85 -6.62 -3.62 3.68
N TYR A 86 -7.13 -4.76 4.13
CA TYR A 86 -8.55 -5.02 4.33
C TYR A 86 -8.79 -5.34 5.80
N LYS A 87 -9.60 -4.53 6.48
CA LYS A 87 -9.88 -4.64 7.93
C LYS A 87 -8.60 -4.74 8.78
N GLY A 88 -7.58 -3.96 8.41
CA GLY A 88 -6.29 -3.92 9.10
C GLY A 88 -5.33 -5.08 8.80
N ASN A 89 -5.69 -6.01 7.92
CA ASN A 89 -4.83 -7.12 7.51
C ASN A 89 -4.27 -6.86 6.11
N LEU A 90 -2.99 -7.19 5.89
CA LEU A 90 -2.37 -7.06 4.58
C LEU A 90 -3.10 -7.97 3.58
N ILE A 91 -3.48 -7.41 2.43
CA ILE A 91 -4.17 -8.09 1.34
C ILE A 91 -3.38 -7.93 0.05
N GLU A 92 -3.20 -9.03 -0.67
CA GLU A 92 -2.35 -9.06 -1.87
C GLU A 92 -2.88 -10.08 -2.89
N PRO A 93 -2.61 -9.87 -4.19
CA PRO A 93 -2.84 -10.89 -5.19
C PRO A 93 -1.93 -12.11 -4.93
N PHE A 94 -2.44 -13.29 -5.24
CA PHE A 94 -1.79 -14.58 -5.08
C PHE A 94 -2.01 -15.44 -6.33
N GLU A 95 -1.12 -16.42 -6.57
CA GLU A 95 -1.16 -17.32 -7.73
C GLU A 95 -1.47 -16.60 -9.06
N ASN A 96 -0.51 -15.78 -9.54
CA ASN A 96 -0.61 -15.06 -10.82
C ASN A 96 -1.82 -14.12 -10.95
N ASN A 97 -2.20 -13.45 -9.85
CA ASN A 97 -3.34 -12.53 -9.79
C ASN A 97 -4.70 -13.20 -10.07
N SER A 98 -4.83 -14.50 -9.83
CA SER A 98 -6.12 -15.22 -9.92
C SER A 98 -6.77 -15.46 -8.54
N SER A 99 -5.97 -15.32 -7.49
CA SER A 99 -6.34 -15.60 -6.11
C SER A 99 -5.93 -14.43 -5.21
N LEU A 100 -6.46 -14.41 -4.01
CA LEU A 100 -6.24 -13.36 -3.04
C LEU A 100 -5.68 -13.96 -1.75
N ARG A 101 -4.69 -13.31 -1.14
CA ARG A 101 -4.16 -13.69 0.17
C ARG A 101 -4.42 -12.58 1.17
N ILE A 102 -4.97 -12.94 2.32
CA ILE A 102 -5.10 -12.06 3.49
C ILE A 102 -4.17 -12.59 4.58
N THR A 103 -3.28 -11.72 5.03
CA THR A 103 -2.30 -12.02 6.06
C THR A 103 -2.80 -11.49 7.39
N THR A 104 -3.32 -12.38 8.23
CA THR A 104 -3.76 -12.08 9.60
C THR A 104 -2.61 -12.20 10.59
N ALA A 105 -2.83 -11.96 11.88
CA ALA A 105 -1.82 -12.21 12.90
C ALA A 105 -1.32 -13.67 12.92
N ILE A 106 -2.22 -14.63 12.73
CA ILE A 106 -1.97 -16.06 12.98
C ILE A 106 -1.84 -16.87 11.67
N HIS A 107 -2.60 -16.47 10.64
CA HIS A 107 -2.76 -17.25 9.41
C HIS A 107 -2.41 -16.46 8.15
N TRP A 108 -1.94 -17.18 7.14
CA TRP A 108 -2.12 -16.79 5.75
C TRP A 108 -3.41 -17.44 5.24
N GLN A 109 -4.42 -16.62 4.95
CA GLN A 109 -5.69 -17.06 4.42
C GLN A 109 -5.68 -16.87 2.91
N GLN A 110 -5.89 -17.95 2.16
CA GLN A 110 -5.86 -17.95 0.70
C GLN A 110 -7.27 -18.15 0.16
N TYR A 111 -7.67 -17.24 -0.72
CA TYR A 111 -8.99 -17.22 -1.32
C TYR A 111 -8.88 -17.31 -2.84
N LYS A 112 -9.83 -18.02 -3.43
CA LYS A 112 -10.01 -18.10 -4.88
C LYS A 112 -11.25 -17.32 -5.25
N CYS A 113 -11.26 -16.72 -6.44
CA CYS A 113 -12.49 -16.14 -6.94
C CYS A 113 -13.58 -17.22 -6.97
N ALA A 114 -14.76 -16.92 -6.43
CA ALA A 114 -15.88 -17.85 -6.47
C ALA A 114 -16.31 -18.02 -7.92
N ASP A 115 -16.23 -19.25 -8.44
CA ASP A 115 -16.62 -19.55 -9.82
C ASP A 115 -18.01 -18.98 -10.12
N THR A 116 -18.12 -18.23 -11.20
CA THR A 116 -19.38 -18.02 -11.91
C THR A 116 -19.74 -19.32 -12.62
N SER A 117 -19.99 -20.40 -11.89
CA SER A 117 -20.57 -21.59 -12.51
C SER A 117 -22.01 -21.24 -12.90
N ARG A 118 -22.19 -20.84 -14.16
CA ARG A 118 -23.47 -20.69 -14.82
C ARG A 118 -23.51 -21.58 -16.06
#